data_AF-A0A5B2VLN9-F1
#
_entry.id   AF-A0A5B2VLN9-F1
#
_cell.length_a   1.000
_cell.length_b   1.000
_cell.length_c   1.000
_cell.angle_alpha   90.00
_cell.angle_beta   90.00
_cell.angle_gamma   90.00
#
_symmetry.space_group_name_H-M   'P 1'
#
loop_
_entity.id
_entity.type
_entity.pdbx_description
1 polymer ?
#
loop_
_entity_poly.entity_id
_entity_poly.type
_entity_poly.pdbx_seq_one_letter_code
_entity_poly.pdbx_strand_id
1 'polypeptide(L)'
;MQPFTVLVFSGLFLLSACAGNESTSTTTFDDSAVTMQDAVTDTDSLMAARYAPVSKRFKSSEIINSAFPTAHILGTWTHSLDEPGCDFLINAQAFMYCDYDGNGERLYRIEADSIFLDEAATIRKGRILIASGDTLAIRWDELRDMPDTLIRWRN
;
A
#
# COMPACT_ATOMS: atom_id res chain seq x y z
N MET A 1 -15.69 -47.41 -11.22
CA MET A 1 -16.82 -46.64 -10.68
C MET A 1 -16.53 -46.34 -9.22
N GLN A 2 -16.26 -45.08 -8.88
CA GLN A 2 -16.10 -44.63 -7.50
C GLN A 2 -17.09 -43.48 -7.24
N PRO A 3 -17.78 -43.44 -6.09
CA PRO A 3 -18.78 -42.41 -5.84
C PRO A 3 -18.15 -41.11 -5.32
N PHE A 4 -18.62 -40.00 -5.89
CA PHE A 4 -18.42 -38.63 -5.42
C PHE A 4 -19.22 -38.40 -4.13
N THR A 5 -18.58 -37.84 -3.10
CA THR A 5 -19.25 -37.30 -1.91
C THR A 5 -19.29 -35.78 -2.02
N VAL A 6 -20.50 -35.23 -2.02
CA VAL A 6 -20.79 -33.79 -2.10
C VAL A 6 -20.88 -33.20 -0.69
N LEU A 7 -20.22 -32.06 -0.50
CA LEU A 7 -20.26 -31.18 0.67
C LEU A 7 -21.55 -30.34 0.68
N VAL A 8 -22.15 -30.18 1.85
CA VAL A 8 -23.18 -29.16 2.12
C VAL A 8 -22.70 -28.30 3.29
N PHE A 9 -22.35 -27.05 3.00
CA PHE A 9 -22.12 -26.01 4.00
C PHE A 9 -23.39 -25.15 4.10
N SER A 10 -24.09 -25.24 5.23
CA SER A 10 -25.18 -24.33 5.57
C SER A 10 -24.62 -23.05 6.18
N GLY A 11 -24.90 -21.93 5.52
CA GLY A 11 -24.57 -20.59 6.00
C GLY A 11 -25.49 -20.11 7.12
N LEU A 12 -24.99 -19.14 7.88
CA LEU A 12 -25.81 -18.29 8.74
C LEU A 12 -25.41 -16.83 8.49
N PHE A 13 -26.30 -16.12 7.80
CA PHE A 13 -26.31 -14.66 7.67
C PHE A 13 -26.90 -14.07 8.94
N LEU A 14 -26.26 -13.04 9.52
CA LEU A 14 -26.88 -12.13 10.48
C LEU A 14 -26.64 -10.69 10.02
N LEU A 15 -27.77 -10.01 9.79
CA LEU A 15 -27.91 -8.63 9.35
C LEU A 15 -27.90 -7.66 10.55
N SER A 16 -27.27 -6.52 10.32
CA SER A 16 -27.70 -5.14 10.62
C SER A 16 -27.99 -4.70 12.07
N ALA A 17 -27.36 -3.58 12.48
CA ALA A 17 -28.08 -2.35 12.81
C ALA A 17 -27.11 -1.16 12.98
N CYS A 18 -27.36 -0.08 12.22
CA CYS A 18 -26.81 1.24 12.46
C CYS A 18 -27.59 1.94 13.58
N ALA A 19 -26.90 2.62 14.49
CA ALA A 19 -27.48 3.68 15.31
C ALA A 19 -26.43 4.78 15.51
N GLY A 20 -26.64 5.92 14.85
CA GLY A 20 -26.04 7.18 15.22
C GLY A 20 -26.95 7.92 16.20
N ASN A 21 -26.36 8.70 17.12
CA ASN A 21 -26.51 10.16 17.10
C ASN A 21 -25.72 10.84 18.23
N GLU A 22 -25.18 12.00 17.86
CA GLU A 22 -25.08 13.26 18.60
C GLU A 22 -24.31 13.30 19.94
N SER A 23 -23.05 13.75 19.85
CA SER A 23 -22.43 14.54 20.91
C SER A 23 -23.05 15.93 20.94
N THR A 24 -23.81 16.22 22.00
CA THR A 24 -24.09 17.60 22.44
C THR A 24 -23.27 17.85 23.69
N SER A 25 -22.21 18.65 23.56
CA SER A 25 -21.45 19.16 24.69
C SER A 25 -21.65 20.67 24.74
N THR A 26 -22.47 21.07 25.70
CA THR A 26 -22.79 22.43 26.10
C THR A 26 -21.53 23.23 26.40
N THR A 27 -21.27 24.30 25.65
CA THR A 27 -20.26 25.30 25.98
C THR A 27 -20.88 26.37 26.87
N THR A 28 -20.59 26.31 28.17
CA THR A 28 -20.75 27.45 29.08
C THR A 28 -19.60 28.42 28.83
N PHE A 29 -19.94 29.65 28.43
CA PHE A 29 -19.02 30.78 28.45
C PHE A 29 -18.83 31.21 29.91
N ASP A 30 -17.60 31.13 30.39
CA ASP A 30 -17.16 31.94 31.51
C ASP A 30 -15.90 32.71 31.10
N ASP A 31 -16.05 34.03 31.19
CA ASP A 31 -15.12 35.07 30.82
C ASP A 31 -14.10 35.22 31.95
N SER A 32 -12.84 34.92 31.68
CA SER A 32 -11.72 35.29 32.55
C SER A 32 -10.43 35.35 31.75
N ALA A 33 -10.08 36.59 31.42
CA ALA A 33 -8.77 37.11 31.04
C ALA A 33 -7.59 36.13 31.12
N VAL A 34 -7.09 35.71 29.96
CA VAL A 34 -5.76 35.11 29.83
C VAL A 34 -4.94 35.92 28.83
N THR A 35 -3.80 36.36 29.36
CA THR A 35 -2.69 37.08 28.75
C THR A 35 -2.36 36.57 27.35
N MET A 36 -2.21 37.51 26.40
CA MET A 36 -1.64 37.22 25.09
C MET A 36 -0.20 36.73 25.27
N GLN A 37 0.02 35.43 25.05
CA GLN A 37 1.35 34.88 24.79
C GLN A 37 1.38 34.45 23.33
N ASP A 38 2.44 34.91 22.68
CA ASP A 38 2.73 34.79 21.27
C ASP A 38 2.40 33.39 20.71
N ALA A 39 1.34 33.33 19.90
CA ALA A 39 1.07 32.18 19.05
C ALA A 39 1.99 32.24 17.83
N VAL A 40 3.27 31.94 18.04
CA VAL A 40 4.18 31.50 16.98
C VAL A 40 4.37 30.00 17.12
N THR A 41 4.35 29.34 15.96
CA THR A 41 4.76 27.95 15.69
C THR A 41 3.91 26.84 16.29
N ASP A 42 3.07 26.19 15.46
CA ASP A 42 3.14 24.72 15.34
C ASP A 42 2.47 24.13 14.09
N THR A 43 2.75 24.69 12.90
CA THR A 43 2.43 23.99 11.64
C THR A 43 3.47 22.92 11.27
N ASP A 44 4.66 22.97 11.87
CA ASP A 44 5.79 22.10 11.52
C ASP A 44 5.71 20.72 12.23
N SER A 45 5.27 20.66 13.49
CA SER A 45 5.18 19.37 14.22
C SER A 45 4.02 18.49 13.76
N LEU A 46 2.92 19.08 13.29
CA LEU A 46 1.79 18.33 12.75
C LEU A 46 2.08 17.72 11.37
N MET A 47 2.92 18.38 10.57
CA MET A 47 3.39 17.82 9.30
C MET A 47 4.40 16.69 9.55
N ALA A 48 5.36 16.87 10.46
CA ALA A 48 6.38 15.87 10.77
C ALA A 48 5.79 14.52 11.25
N ALA A 49 4.66 14.53 11.97
CA ALA A 49 4.01 13.31 12.47
C ALA A 49 3.45 12.38 11.37
N ARG A 50 3.25 12.88 10.15
CA ARG A 50 2.72 12.09 9.02
C ARG A 50 3.82 11.40 8.21
N TYR A 51 5.09 11.78 8.38
CA TYR A 51 6.18 11.25 7.58
C TYR A 51 6.95 10.16 8.30
N ALA A 52 7.38 9.13 7.57
CA ALA A 52 8.33 8.17 8.07
C ALA A 52 9.59 8.94 8.48
N PRO A 53 10.13 8.71 9.70
CA PRO A 53 11.35 9.39 10.12
C PRO A 53 12.46 9.14 9.09
N VAL A 54 13.27 10.17 8.81
CA VAL A 54 14.32 10.14 7.77
C VAL A 54 15.25 8.93 7.90
N SER A 55 15.48 8.43 9.12
CA SER A 55 16.28 7.24 9.39
C SER A 55 15.68 5.92 8.87
N LYS A 56 14.39 5.89 8.55
CA LYS A 56 13.68 4.74 7.97
C LYS A 56 13.57 4.80 6.44
N ARG A 57 13.95 5.93 5.81
CA ARG A 57 13.91 6.12 4.35
C ARG A 57 15.04 5.37 3.67
N PHE A 58 14.79 4.87 2.46
CA PHE A 58 15.81 4.21 1.66
C PHE A 58 16.71 5.24 0.98
N LYS A 59 17.97 4.86 0.73
CA LYS A 59 18.93 5.71 -0.01
C LYS A 59 19.07 5.31 -1.47
N SER A 60 18.76 4.06 -1.77
CA SER A 60 18.74 3.47 -3.11
C SER A 60 17.80 2.27 -3.08
N SER A 61 17.35 1.84 -4.26
CA SER A 61 16.64 0.57 -4.37
C SER A 61 17.61 -0.61 -4.26
N GLU A 62 17.16 -1.70 -3.65
CA GLU A 62 18.00 -2.88 -3.46
C GLU A 62 17.20 -4.19 -3.40
N ILE A 63 17.85 -5.28 -3.81
CA ILE A 63 17.32 -6.64 -3.75
C ILE A 63 18.32 -7.49 -2.96
N ILE A 64 17.89 -7.99 -1.80
CA ILE A 64 18.72 -8.71 -0.83
C ILE A 64 18.13 -10.12 -0.66
N ASN A 65 18.86 -11.14 -1.08
CA ASN A 65 18.46 -12.55 -0.89
C ASN A 65 17.00 -12.84 -1.28
N SER A 66 16.56 -12.32 -2.43
CA SER A 66 15.18 -12.54 -2.91
C SER A 66 14.86 -14.02 -3.03
N ALA A 67 13.65 -14.40 -2.60
CA ALA A 67 13.10 -15.74 -2.76
C ALA A 67 12.73 -16.05 -4.22
N PHE A 68 12.65 -15.02 -5.06
CA PHE A 68 12.32 -15.13 -6.48
C PHE A 68 13.47 -14.61 -7.36
N PRO A 69 13.67 -15.17 -8.57
CA PRO A 69 14.64 -14.64 -9.52
C PRO A 69 14.35 -13.17 -9.86
N THR A 70 15.37 -12.32 -9.79
CA THR A 70 15.24 -10.88 -10.09
C THR A 70 14.63 -10.63 -11.47
N ALA A 71 14.97 -11.44 -12.48
CA ALA A 71 14.40 -11.35 -13.82
C ALA A 71 12.87 -11.57 -13.87
N HIS A 72 12.30 -12.27 -12.89
CA HIS A 72 10.86 -12.49 -12.80
C HIS A 72 10.13 -11.40 -12.02
N ILE A 73 10.85 -10.56 -11.27
CA ILE A 73 10.28 -9.40 -10.56
C ILE A 73 10.39 -8.14 -11.41
N LEU A 74 11.58 -7.90 -11.98
CA LEU A 74 11.82 -6.71 -12.78
C LEU A 74 11.05 -6.78 -14.09
N GLY A 75 10.48 -5.65 -14.48
CA GLY A 75 9.68 -5.52 -15.68
C GLY A 75 8.57 -4.51 -15.52
N THR A 76 7.81 -4.37 -16.61
CA THR A 76 6.60 -3.58 -16.63
C THR A 76 5.40 -4.49 -16.44
N TRP A 77 4.48 -4.10 -15.57
CA TRP A 77 3.38 -4.90 -15.10
C TRP A 77 2.06 -4.16 -15.30
N THR A 78 1.03 -4.91 -15.67
CA THR A 78 -0.33 -4.41 -15.86
C THR A 78 -1.34 -5.45 -15.37
N HIS A 79 -2.52 -5.02 -14.93
CA HIS A 79 -3.66 -5.88 -14.67
C HIS A 79 -4.34 -6.33 -15.96
N SER A 80 -4.21 -5.56 -17.04
CA SER A 80 -4.90 -5.79 -18.31
C SER A 80 -4.04 -5.43 -19.52
N LEU A 81 -4.01 -6.31 -20.53
CA LEU A 81 -3.38 -6.02 -21.82
C LEU A 81 -4.31 -5.23 -22.76
N ASP A 82 -5.58 -5.07 -22.39
CA ASP A 82 -6.56 -4.35 -23.21
C ASP A 82 -6.43 -2.83 -23.06
N GLU A 83 -5.76 -2.37 -22.00
CA GLU A 83 -5.50 -0.95 -21.75
C GLU A 83 -4.11 -0.56 -22.25
N PRO A 84 -3.94 0.63 -22.87
CA PRO A 84 -2.68 1.06 -23.49
C PRO A 84 -1.60 1.49 -22.48
N GLY A 85 -1.75 1.10 -21.21
CA GLY A 85 -0.90 1.53 -20.10
C GLY A 85 -0.43 0.38 -19.23
N CYS A 86 0.72 0.60 -18.58
CA CYS A 86 1.14 -0.19 -17.43
C CYS A 86 0.51 0.34 -16.15
N ASP A 87 0.47 -0.48 -15.11
CA ASP A 87 0.17 -0.02 -13.76
C ASP A 87 1.45 0.41 -13.04
N PHE A 88 2.52 -0.38 -13.21
CA PHE A 88 3.83 -0.03 -12.67
C PHE A 88 5.00 -0.67 -13.41
N LEU A 89 6.15 -0.03 -13.30
CA LEU A 89 7.46 -0.51 -13.75
C LEU A 89 8.34 -0.77 -12.53
N ILE A 90 8.95 -1.94 -12.46
CA ILE A 90 10.00 -2.26 -11.47
C ILE A 90 11.30 -2.47 -12.23
N ASN A 91 12.27 -1.59 -12.03
CA ASN A 91 13.62 -1.73 -12.59
C ASN A 91 14.66 -1.77 -11.45
N ALA A 92 15.95 -1.81 -11.79
CA ALA A 92 17.00 -1.91 -10.77
C ALA A 92 17.13 -0.63 -9.92
N GLN A 93 16.58 0.50 -10.38
CA GLN A 93 16.73 1.80 -9.76
C GLN A 93 15.52 2.17 -8.90
N ALA A 94 14.30 1.84 -9.34
CA ALA A 94 13.07 2.26 -8.71
C ALA A 94 11.87 1.37 -9.04
N PHE A 95 10.83 1.55 -8.22
CA PHE A 95 9.46 1.17 -8.47
C PHE A 95 8.72 2.41 -8.95
N MET A 96 8.08 2.36 -10.10
CA MET A 96 7.39 3.50 -10.69
C MET A 96 5.93 3.16 -10.89
N TYR A 97 5.02 3.90 -10.25
CA TYR A 97 3.63 3.92 -10.68
C TYR A 97 3.57 4.55 -12.06
N CYS A 98 2.96 3.86 -13.02
CA CYS A 98 2.72 4.38 -14.35
C CYS A 98 1.52 5.35 -14.30
N ASP A 99 1.68 6.47 -13.59
CA ASP A 99 0.72 7.57 -13.60
C ASP A 99 1.01 8.54 -14.76
N TYR A 100 -0.01 9.28 -15.21
CA TYR A 100 0.16 10.33 -16.21
C TYR A 100 0.65 11.66 -15.61
N ASP A 101 0.56 11.81 -14.28
CA ASP A 101 0.71 13.09 -13.57
C ASP A 101 2.14 13.33 -13.03
N GLY A 102 3.04 12.34 -13.13
CA GLY A 102 4.49 12.57 -13.17
C GLY A 102 5.24 12.46 -11.84
N ASN A 103 4.71 11.78 -10.83
CA ASN A 103 5.46 11.54 -9.58
C ASN A 103 5.23 10.13 -8.99
N GLY A 104 5.33 9.12 -9.85
CA GLY A 104 5.17 7.71 -9.48
C GLY A 104 6.41 7.01 -8.94
N GLU A 105 7.60 7.64 -8.95
CA GLU A 105 8.86 6.97 -8.58
C GLU A 105 9.00 6.76 -7.06
N ARG A 106 9.32 5.54 -6.66
CA ARG A 106 9.57 5.11 -5.29
C ARG A 106 10.84 4.26 -5.24
N LEU A 107 11.64 4.48 -4.20
CA LEU A 107 12.69 3.53 -3.85
C LEU A 107 12.06 2.28 -3.24
N TYR A 108 12.70 1.13 -3.45
CA TYR A 108 12.23 -0.12 -2.89
C TYR A 108 13.33 -0.95 -2.25
N ARG A 109 12.94 -1.83 -1.34
CA ARG A 109 13.77 -2.93 -0.87
C ARG A 109 13.00 -4.23 -1.09
N ILE A 110 13.65 -5.22 -1.69
CA ILE A 110 13.14 -6.59 -1.73
C ILE A 110 14.03 -7.46 -0.87
N GLU A 111 13.43 -8.15 0.09
CA GLU A 111 14.12 -9.05 1.01
C GLU A 111 13.31 -10.32 1.17
N ALA A 112 13.92 -11.47 0.83
CA ALA A 112 13.22 -12.76 0.76
C ALA A 112 11.95 -12.69 -0.11
N ASP A 113 10.78 -12.88 0.47
CA ASP A 113 9.47 -12.83 -0.19
C ASP A 113 8.75 -11.48 -0.03
N SER A 114 9.41 -10.48 0.53
CA SER A 114 8.80 -9.19 0.88
C SER A 114 9.32 -8.06 0.00
N ILE A 115 8.42 -7.14 -0.37
CA ILE A 115 8.72 -5.87 -1.01
C ILE A 115 8.32 -4.72 -0.09
N PHE A 116 9.18 -3.73 0.01
CA PHE A 116 8.99 -2.52 0.78
C PHE A 116 9.13 -1.33 -0.16
N LEU A 117 8.16 -0.43 -0.20
CA LEU A 117 8.19 0.79 -1.00
C LEU A 117 8.28 2.02 -0.09
N ASP A 118 9.19 2.93 -0.44
CA ASP A 118 9.44 4.16 0.31
C ASP A 118 8.43 5.26 -0.07
N GLU A 119 7.16 5.08 0.29
CA GLU A 119 6.07 6.05 0.05
C GLU A 119 6.26 7.33 0.85
N ALA A 120 5.84 8.51 0.36
CA ALA A 120 6.14 9.80 0.99
C ALA A 120 6.03 9.79 2.53
N ALA A 121 4.92 9.25 3.05
CA ALA A 121 4.60 9.22 4.48
C ALA A 121 5.02 7.94 5.23
N THR A 122 5.28 6.83 4.54
CA THR A 122 5.36 5.51 5.18
C THR A 122 6.20 4.53 4.37
N ILE A 123 6.54 3.39 4.96
CA ILE A 123 7.02 2.24 4.18
C ILE A 123 5.81 1.35 3.89
N ARG A 124 5.38 1.31 2.63
CA ARG A 124 4.35 0.37 2.19
C ARG A 124 4.99 -1.01 2.07
N LYS A 125 4.33 -2.03 2.61
CA LYS A 125 4.83 -3.40 2.62
C LYS A 125 3.90 -4.31 1.83
N GLY A 126 4.50 -5.21 1.07
CA GLY A 126 3.80 -6.30 0.40
C GLY A 126 4.59 -7.60 0.48
N ARG A 127 3.88 -8.72 0.34
CA ARG A 127 4.45 -10.06 0.15
C ARG A 127 4.29 -10.48 -1.31
N ILE A 128 5.40 -10.80 -1.95
CA ILE A 128 5.43 -11.41 -3.28
C ILE A 128 5.02 -12.88 -3.10
N LEU A 129 3.89 -13.25 -3.71
CA LEU A 129 3.38 -14.62 -3.68
C LEU A 129 3.84 -15.42 -4.91
N ILE A 130 3.92 -14.75 -6.06
CA ILE A 130 4.31 -15.34 -7.34
C ILE A 130 5.20 -14.33 -8.07
N ALA A 131 6.33 -14.79 -8.59
CA ALA A 131 7.10 -14.08 -9.61
C ALA A 131 7.69 -15.14 -10.55
N SER A 132 6.98 -15.41 -11.64
CA SER A 132 7.31 -16.47 -12.58
C SER A 132 6.91 -16.08 -14.01
N GLY A 133 7.90 -16.02 -14.91
CA GLY A 133 7.68 -15.67 -16.30
C GLY A 133 6.96 -14.33 -16.47
N ASP A 134 5.70 -14.39 -16.88
CA ASP A 134 4.84 -13.24 -17.16
C ASP A 134 3.85 -12.94 -16.04
N THR A 135 3.96 -13.57 -14.88
CA THR A 135 3.05 -13.34 -13.75
C THR A 135 3.78 -12.86 -12.52
N LEU A 136 3.29 -11.76 -11.95
CA LEU A 136 3.68 -11.22 -10.66
C LEU A 136 2.43 -11.13 -9.78
N ALA A 137 2.48 -11.64 -8.56
CA ALA A 137 1.40 -11.48 -7.61
C ALA A 137 1.93 -10.93 -6.29
N ILE A 138 1.40 -9.80 -5.84
CA ILE A 138 1.80 -9.12 -4.61
C ILE A 138 0.58 -8.97 -3.71
N ARG A 139 0.67 -9.42 -2.47
CA ARG A 139 -0.31 -9.09 -1.44
C ARG A 139 0.21 -7.91 -0.63
N TRP A 140 -0.41 -6.74 -0.82
CA TRP A 140 -0.11 -5.54 -0.04
C TRP A 140 -0.75 -5.64 1.36
N ASP A 141 -0.04 -5.21 2.40
CA ASP A 141 -0.53 -5.34 3.79
C ASP A 141 -1.81 -4.53 4.07
N GLU A 142 -2.04 -3.48 3.29
CA GLU A 142 -3.24 -2.63 3.37
C GLU A 142 -4.48 -3.25 2.69
N LEU A 143 -4.27 -4.18 1.74
CA LEU A 143 -5.33 -4.89 1.02
C LEU A 143 -5.47 -6.29 1.63
N ARG A 144 -6.34 -6.44 2.63
CA ARG A 144 -6.46 -7.68 3.41
C ARG A 144 -6.87 -8.91 2.59
N ASP A 145 -7.67 -8.73 1.55
CA ASP A 145 -8.49 -9.84 1.06
C ASP A 145 -8.04 -10.45 -0.27
N MET A 146 -7.31 -9.72 -1.13
CA MET A 146 -6.86 -10.26 -2.43
C MET A 146 -5.46 -9.79 -2.84
N PRO A 147 -4.61 -10.69 -3.37
CA PRO A 147 -3.37 -10.28 -3.99
C PRO A 147 -3.64 -9.56 -5.30
N ASP A 148 -2.88 -8.50 -5.52
CA ASP A 148 -2.73 -7.83 -6.80
C ASP A 148 -1.98 -8.79 -7.75
N THR A 149 -2.65 -9.24 -8.81
CA THR A 149 -2.09 -10.22 -9.77
C THR A 149 -1.96 -9.56 -11.12
N LEU A 150 -0.71 -9.48 -11.59
CA LEU A 150 -0.34 -8.72 -12.76
C LEU A 150 0.29 -9.62 -13.81
N ILE A 151 0.13 -9.17 -15.04
CA ILE A 151 0.70 -9.74 -16.23
C ILE A 151 1.78 -8.82 -16.77
N ARG A 152 2.85 -9.43 -17.29
CA ARG A 152 3.97 -8.69 -17.86
C ARG A 152 3.52 -7.97 -19.13
N TRP A 153 3.71 -6.66 -19.16
CA TRP A 153 3.43 -5.85 -20.33
C TRP A 153 4.55 -6.02 -21.37
N ARG A 154 4.15 -6.25 -22.62
CA ARG A 154 5.03 -6.48 -23.77
C ARG A 154 4.55 -5.60 -24.93
N ASN A 155 4.87 -4.32 -24.89
CA ASN A 155 4.59 -3.38 -25.99
C ASN A 155 5.91 -2.83 -26.53
#